data_AF-A0A392V632-F1
#
_entry.id   AF-A0A392V632-F1
#
_cell.length_a   1.000
_cell.length_b   1.000
_cell.length_c   1.000
_cell.angle_alpha   90.00
_cell.angle_beta   90.00
_cell.angle_gamma   90.00
#
_symmetry.space_group_name_H-M   'P 1'
#
loop_
_entity.id
_entity.type
_entity.pdbx_description
1 polymer ?
#
loop_
_entity_poly.entity_id
_entity_poly.type
_entity_poly.pdbx_seq_one_letter_code
_entity_poly.pdbx_strand_id
1 'polypeptide(L)' 'MGTMPPYELSMLSYDDCWELFKQRAFGANEEELTELVVIGKEIVQKCGGVPLATIALGSLLRFKRD' A
#
# COMPACT_ATOMS: atom_id res chain seq x y z
N MET A 1 21.20 -8.68 26.75
CA MET A 1 19.87 -9.25 26.45
C MET A 1 18.84 -8.19 26.80
N GLY A 2 17.91 -7.89 25.90
CA GLY A 2 16.87 -6.88 26.17
C GLY A 2 15.97 -7.32 27.32
N THR A 3 15.61 -6.39 28.21
CA THR A 3 14.81 -6.64 29.42
C THR A 3 13.30 -6.48 29.19
N MET A 4 12.87 -6.10 27.98
CA MET A 4 11.47 -5.93 27.62
C MET A 4 10.99 -7.07 26.70
N PRO A 5 9.76 -7.58 26.90
CA PRO A 5 9.16 -8.53 25.96
C PRO A 5 8.94 -7.87 24.59
N PRO A 6 9.05 -8.62 23.48
CA PRO A 6 8.78 -8.10 22.16
C PRO A 6 7.32 -7.66 22.00
N TYR A 7 7.10 -6.59 21.24
CA TYR A 7 5.76 -6.15 20.85
C TYR A 7 5.43 -6.69 19.46
N GLU A 8 4.39 -7.53 19.35
CA GLU A 8 3.91 -8.03 18.08
C GLU A 8 3.05 -6.98 17.38
N LEU A 9 3.48 -6.56 16.19
CA LEU A 9 2.70 -5.64 15.34
C LEU A 9 1.61 -6.43 14.61
N SER A 10 0.39 -5.92 14.64
CA SER A 10 -0.72 -6.45 13.86
C SER A 10 -0.59 -6.05 12.38
N MET A 11 -1.18 -6.87 11.50
CA MET A 11 -1.39 -6.50 10.10
C MET A 11 -2.29 -5.27 10.00
N LEU A 12 -2.08 -4.47 8.95
CA LEU A 12 -2.98 -3.35 8.64
C LEU A 12 -4.31 -3.87 8.08
N SER A 13 -5.36 -3.09 8.32
CA SER A 13 -6.63 -3.32 7.64
C SER A 13 -6.50 -3.08 6.13
N TYR A 14 -7.42 -3.64 5.35
CA TYR A 14 -7.47 -3.40 3.92
C TYR A 14 -7.59 -1.89 3.60
N ASP A 15 -8.42 -1.17 4.35
CA ASP A 15 -8.66 0.26 4.14
C ASP A 15 -7.40 1.08 4.43
N ASP A 16 -6.66 0.76 5.51
CA ASP A 16 -5.40 1.42 5.83
C ASP A 16 -4.32 1.14 4.78
N CYS A 17 -4.22 -0.11 4.30
CA CYS A 17 -3.34 -0.45 3.20
C CYS A 17 -3.73 0.27 1.90
N TRP A 18 -5.03 0.40 1.62
CA TRP A 18 -5.52 1.10 0.44
C TRP A 18 -5.17 2.59 0.48
N GLU A 19 -5.38 3.26 1.61
CA GLU A 19 -4.98 4.67 1.78
C GLU A 19 -3.47 4.85 1.60
N LEU A 20 -2.64 4.01 2.23
CA LEU A 20 -1.18 4.03 2.05
C LEU A 20 -0.78 3.81 0.59
N PHE A 21 -1.42 2.87 -0.09
CA PHE A 21 -1.16 2.58 -1.50
C PHE A 21 -1.50 3.77 -2.37
N LYS A 22 -2.69 4.36 -2.21
CA LYS A 22 -3.14 5.52 -3.01
C LYS A 22 -2.19 6.70 -2.88
N GLN A 23 -1.81 7.04 -1.65
CA GLN A 23 -0.84 8.11 -1.39
C GLN A 23 0.50 7.86 -2.10
N ARG A 24 0.91 6.60 -2.22
CA ARG A 24 2.19 6.24 -2.81
C ARG A 24 2.15 6.12 -4.33
N ALA A 25 1.07 5.59 -4.88
CA ALA A 25 0.88 5.32 -6.31
C ALA A 25 0.39 6.54 -7.10
N PHE A 26 -0.65 7.21 -6.60
CA PHE A 26 -1.39 8.22 -7.36
C PHE A 26 -0.98 9.66 -7.00
N GLY A 27 -0.54 9.89 -5.76
CA GLY A 27 -0.19 11.23 -5.28
C GLY A 27 -1.39 12.18 -5.37
N ALA A 28 -1.18 13.43 -5.81
CA ALA A 28 -2.25 14.43 -5.95
C ALA A 28 -3.12 14.28 -7.22
N ASN A 29 -2.80 13.35 -8.12
CA ASN A 29 -3.54 13.15 -9.38
C ASN A 29 -4.41 11.88 -9.31
N GLU A 30 -5.27 11.79 -8.29
CA GLU A 30 -6.16 10.64 -8.07
C GLU A 30 -7.26 10.51 -9.15
N GLU A 31 -7.68 11.63 -9.75
CA GLU A 31 -8.87 11.70 -10.60
C GLU A 31 -8.66 11.21 -12.05
N GLU A 32 -7.42 11.08 -12.52
CA GLU A 32 -7.12 10.74 -13.92
C GLU A 32 -7.05 9.22 -14.21
N LEU A 33 -7.14 8.35 -13.20
CA LEU A 33 -6.63 6.98 -13.29
C LEU A 33 -7.61 5.90 -12.81
N THR A 34 -8.87 5.97 -13.24
CA THR A 34 -9.94 5.03 -12.85
C THR A 34 -9.57 3.56 -13.07
N GLU A 35 -8.87 3.24 -14.16
CA GLU A 35 -8.40 1.86 -14.43
C GLU A 35 -7.30 1.41 -13.47
N LEU A 36 -6.35 2.29 -13.15
CA LEU A 36 -5.28 1.96 -12.19
C LEU A 36 -5.79 1.85 -10.76
N VAL A 37 -6.91 2.51 -10.42
CA VAL A 37 -7.57 2.32 -9.12
C VAL A 37 -8.08 0.90 -8.96
N VAL A 38 -8.67 0.31 -10.01
CA VAL A 38 -9.14 -1.09 -9.97
C VAL A 38 -7.95 -2.03 -9.80
N ILE A 39 -6.90 -1.85 -10.60
CA ILE A 39 -5.67 -2.66 -10.50
C ILE A 39 -5.00 -2.49 -9.12
N GLY A 40 -4.94 -1.26 -8.61
CA GLY A 40 -4.39 -0.93 -7.31
C GLY A 40 -5.10 -1.66 -6.17
N LYS A 41 -6.44 -1.74 -6.22
CA LYS A 41 -7.22 -2.48 -5.21
C LYS A 41 -6.90 -3.97 -5.22
N GLU A 42 -6.77 -4.58 -6.39
CA GLU A 42 -6.35 -5.98 -6.51
C GLU A 42 -4.93 -6.21 -5.97
N ILE A 43 -4.02 -5.27 -6.22
CA ILE A 43 -2.66 -5.32 -5.66
C ILE A 43 -2.70 -5.28 -4.14
N VAL A 44 -3.43 -4.34 -3.55
CA VAL A 44 -3.56 -4.21 -2.09
C VAL A 44 -4.19 -5.44 -1.46
N GLN A 45 -5.18 -6.03 -2.11
CA GLN A 45 -5.77 -7.28 -1.66
C GLN A 45 -4.75 -8.43 -1.60
N LYS A 46 -3.81 -8.48 -2.55
CA LYS A 46 -2.70 -9.46 -2.56
C LYS A 46 -1.60 -9.16 -1.53
N CYS A 47 -1.47 -7.92 -1.06
CA CYS A 47 -0.49 -7.53 -0.03
C CYS A 47 -0.84 -8.05 1.38
N GLY A 48 -2.09 -8.46 1.63
CA GLY A 48 -2.47 -9.15 2.86
C GLY A 48 -2.22 -8.37 4.17
N GLY A 49 -2.30 -7.04 4.13
CA GLY A 49 -2.10 -6.21 5.33
C GLY A 49 -0.64 -5.90 5.67
N VAL A 50 0.31 -6.27 4.81
CA VAL A 50 1.74 -5.96 4.99
C VAL A 50 2.03 -4.54 4.49
N PRO A 51 2.34 -3.58 5.39
CA PRO A 51 2.56 -2.18 5.00
C PRO A 51 3.77 -2.01 4.06
N LEU A 52 4.85 -2.77 4.28
CA LEU A 52 6.05 -2.69 3.44
C LEU A 52 5.77 -3.08 1.97
N ALA A 53 5.04 -4.18 1.76
CA ALA A 53 4.67 -4.64 0.41
C ALA A 53 3.79 -3.61 -0.29
N THR A 54 2.82 -3.05 0.44
CA THR A 54 1.91 -2.01 -0.04
C THR A 54 2.67 -0.76 -0.50
N ILE A 55 3.63 -0.28 0.30
CA ILE A 55 4.44 0.91 -0.02
C ILE A 55 5.35 0.65 -1.22
N ALA A 56 5.97 -0.53 -1.29
CA ALA A 56 6.87 -0.89 -2.39
C ALA A 56 6.11 -0.93 -3.72
N LEU A 57 4.97 -1.63 -3.78
CA LEU A 57 4.17 -1.77 -4.99
C LEU A 57 3.52 -0.45 -5.40
N GLY A 58 3.01 0.34 -4.44
CA GLY A 58 2.49 1.68 -4.73
C GLY A 58 3.57 2.60 -5.29
N SER A 59 4.78 2.57 -4.73
CA SER A 59 5.91 3.36 -5.26
C SER A 59 6.28 2.92 -6.68
N LEU A 60 6.35 1.62 -6.94
CA LEU A 60 6.64 1.08 -8.28
C LEU A 60 5.60 1.54 -9.32
N LEU A 61 4.32 1.51 -8.97
CA LEU A 61 3.24 1.95 -9.84
C LEU A 61 3.35 3.45 -10.19
N ARG A 62 3.82 4.28 -9.26
CA ARG A 62 4.04 5.72 -9.50
C ARG A 62 5.13 6.01 -10.53
N PHE A 63 6.23 5.25 -10.49
CA PHE A 63 7.40 5.48 -11.35
C PHE A 63 7.27 4.84 -12.74
N LYS A 64 6.34 3.89 -12.91
CA LYS A 64 6.01 3.26 -14.20
C LYS A 64 4.75 3.88 -14.79
N ARG A 65 4.90 5.06 -15.39
CA ARG A 65 3.92 5.67 -16.30
C ARG A 65 4.56 5.65 -17.68
N ASP A 66 4.45 4.52 -18.38
CA ASP A 66 4.81 4.43 -19.81
C ASP A 66 3.73 5.13 -20.66
#